data_AF-B8CHH6-F1
#
_entry.id   AF-B8CHH6-F1
#
_cell.length_a   1.000
_cell.length_b   1.000
_cell.length_c   1.000
_cell.angle_alpha   90.00
_cell.angle_beta   90.00
_cell.angle_gamma   90.00
#
_symmetry.space_group_name_H-M   'P 1'
#
loop_
_entity.id
_entity.type
_entity.pdbx_description
1 polymer ?
#
loop_
_entity_poly.entity_id
_entity_poly.type
_entity_poly.pdbx_seq_one_letter_code
_entity_poly.pdbx_strand_id
1 'polypeptide(L)'
;MDNYYATRLNCDLAHSFMEGTKMKTSLITPLILATLLFSTSTLAAMAPVVKCNDCSATASLDTAKALASDNVYVVDFVNATAQKYISDDKGNTVVAKMSLGDITRLNQQFDYRKTHLRALNR
;
A
#
# COMPACT_ATOMS: atom_id res chain seq x y z
N MET A 1 -13.70 -26.42 1.27
CA MET A 1 -13.42 -25.14 0.59
C MET A 1 -11.96 -24.81 0.83
N ASP A 2 -11.22 -24.94 -0.26
CA ASP A 2 -9.77 -25.06 -0.35
C ASP A 2 -9.00 -23.80 0.05
N ASN A 3 -7.81 -24.04 0.59
CA ASN A 3 -6.86 -23.05 1.08
C ASN A 3 -5.49 -23.40 0.48
N TYR A 4 -5.16 -22.87 -0.70
CA TYR A 4 -3.90 -23.09 -1.45
C TYR A 4 -3.91 -22.03 -2.58
N TYR A 5 -3.02 -21.05 -2.75
CA TYR A 5 -1.56 -21.00 -2.70
C TYR A 5 -1.17 -19.52 -2.53
N ALA A 6 -0.39 -19.12 -1.52
CA ALA A 6 0.89 -18.41 -1.75
C ALA A 6 1.67 -18.15 -0.44
N THR A 7 1.48 -18.95 0.61
CA THR A 7 2.16 -18.75 1.90
C THR A 7 2.94 -19.98 2.39
N ARG A 8 3.16 -21.00 1.55
CA ARG A 8 3.66 -22.32 1.99
C ARG A 8 5.05 -22.73 1.48
N LEU A 9 5.90 -21.82 1.00
CA LEU A 9 7.21 -22.23 0.49
C LEU A 9 8.37 -22.26 1.50
N ASN A 10 8.17 -21.90 2.78
CA ASN A 10 9.29 -21.82 3.76
C ASN A 10 9.14 -22.63 5.05
N CYS A 11 8.15 -23.52 5.19
CA CYS A 11 7.98 -24.33 6.41
C CYS A 11 8.35 -25.82 6.28
N ASP A 12 8.73 -26.30 5.09
CA ASP A 12 8.92 -27.74 4.83
C ASP A 12 10.39 -28.19 4.75
N LEU A 13 11.30 -27.52 5.47
CA LEU A 13 12.70 -27.99 5.52
C LEU A 13 13.36 -27.90 6.90
N ALA A 14 12.59 -28.03 7.98
CA ALA A 14 13.15 -28.10 9.33
C ALA A 14 12.33 -28.99 10.27
N HIS A 15 12.01 -30.22 9.87
CA HIS A 15 11.63 -31.25 10.85
C HIS A 15 11.92 -32.66 10.34
N SER A 16 13.19 -32.96 10.14
CA SER A 16 13.69 -34.33 10.13
C SER A 16 15.01 -34.34 10.89
N PHE A 17 15.24 -35.40 11.67
CA PHE A 17 16.39 -35.64 12.56
C PHE A 17 16.41 -34.75 13.83
N MET A 18 16.37 -35.25 15.07
CA MET A 18 16.94 -36.49 15.64
C MET A 18 16.21 -36.94 16.92
N GLU A 19 15.99 -38.25 17.01
CA GLU A 19 15.85 -39.00 18.26
C GLU A 19 17.08 -38.83 19.15
N GLY A 20 16.89 -39.06 20.45
CA GLY A 20 17.78 -38.62 21.51
C GLY A 20 19.22 -39.09 21.43
N THR A 21 20.10 -38.27 21.99
CA THR A 21 21.32 -38.72 22.69
C THR A 21 21.77 -37.62 23.65
N LYS A 22 22.30 -38.05 24.80
CA LYS A 22 22.76 -37.19 25.91
C LYS A 22 23.72 -36.10 25.41
N MET A 23 23.39 -34.86 25.75
CA MET A 23 24.20 -33.66 25.56
C MET A 23 25.53 -33.81 26.34
N LYS A 24 26.62 -34.05 25.61
CA LYS A 24 28.00 -33.83 26.10
C LYS A 24 28.36 -32.39 25.76
N THR A 25 28.54 -31.58 26.79
CA THR A 25 28.96 -30.18 26.72
C THR A 25 30.28 -30.05 25.94
N SER A 26 30.26 -29.37 24.80
CA SER A 26 31.46 -28.98 24.06
C SER A 26 31.35 -27.50 23.69
N LEU A 27 32.29 -26.72 24.23
CA LEU A 27 32.41 -25.26 24.13
C LEU A 27 32.90 -24.85 22.74
N ILE A 28 32.07 -24.88 21.69
CA ILE A 28 32.44 -24.23 20.42
C ILE A 28 31.19 -23.78 19.66
N THR A 29 30.65 -22.59 19.94
CA THR A 29 30.05 -21.67 18.94
C THR A 29 29.50 -20.40 19.60
N PRO A 30 30.23 -19.28 19.60
CA PRO A 30 29.66 -17.98 19.92
C PRO A 30 29.74 -17.07 18.70
N LEU A 31 28.88 -17.19 17.67
CA LEU A 31 28.71 -16.09 16.70
C LEU A 31 27.59 -16.22 15.63
N ILE A 32 26.40 -16.77 15.90
CA ILE A 32 25.33 -16.74 14.89
C ILE A 32 23.97 -16.47 15.53
N LEU A 33 23.77 -15.29 16.12
CA LEU A 33 22.42 -14.88 16.58
C LEU A 33 22.13 -13.37 16.47
N ALA A 34 22.99 -12.58 15.82
CA ALA A 34 22.89 -11.12 15.82
C ALA A 34 22.41 -10.49 14.48
N THR A 35 22.15 -11.26 13.43
CA THR A 35 21.85 -10.71 12.08
C THR A 35 20.38 -10.73 11.67
N LEU A 36 19.45 -11.17 12.52
CA LEU A 36 18.04 -11.36 12.14
C LEU A 36 17.10 -10.17 12.45
N LEU A 37 17.58 -9.05 13.02
CA LEU A 37 16.69 -8.04 13.60
C LEU A 37 16.56 -6.70 12.85
N PHE A 38 17.12 -6.56 11.65
CA PHE A 38 16.95 -5.33 10.87
C PHE A 38 16.23 -5.57 9.55
N SER A 39 15.05 -6.19 9.62
CA SER A 39 14.04 -6.03 8.56
C SER A 39 13.37 -4.67 8.76
N THR A 40 14.04 -3.58 8.41
CA THR A 40 13.41 -2.27 8.33
C THR A 40 12.40 -2.33 7.18
N SER A 41 11.12 -2.51 7.52
CA SER A 41 10.05 -2.31 6.56
C SER A 41 10.03 -0.82 6.22
N THR A 42 10.60 -0.45 5.07
CA THR A 42 10.38 0.86 4.48
C THR A 42 8.88 0.99 4.22
N LEU A 43 8.19 1.74 5.09
CA LEU A 43 6.83 2.16 4.86
C LEU A 43 6.86 3.07 3.63
N ALA A 44 6.55 2.53 2.46
CA ALA A 44 6.29 3.34 1.28
C ALA A 44 5.12 4.27 1.63
N ALA A 45 5.39 5.57 1.71
CA ALA A 45 4.37 6.57 2.00
C ALA A 45 3.27 6.45 0.95
N MET A 46 2.08 6.06 1.37
CA MET A 46 0.95 5.95 0.46
C MET A 46 0.56 7.33 -0.02
N ALA A 47 0.34 7.47 -1.33
CA ALA A 47 -0.14 8.71 -1.92
C ALA A 47 -1.42 9.20 -1.20
N PRO A 48 -1.46 10.47 -0.74
CA PRO A 48 -2.56 11.01 0.04
C PRO A 48 -3.88 10.96 -0.73
N VAL A 49 -4.94 10.71 0.02
CA VAL A 49 -6.33 10.67 -0.47
C VAL A 49 -7.15 11.68 0.31
N VAL A 50 -7.73 12.64 -0.40
CA VAL A 50 -8.50 13.74 0.19
C VAL A 50 -9.94 13.69 -0.30
N LYS A 51 -10.88 14.00 0.60
CA LYS A 51 -12.31 14.00 0.31
C LYS A 51 -12.75 15.42 -0.02
N CYS A 52 -13.43 15.58 -1.13
CA CYS A 52 -13.89 16.84 -1.69
C CYS A 52 -15.28 16.59 -2.25
N ASN A 53 -16.30 16.69 -1.38
CA ASN A 53 -17.67 16.38 -1.75
C ASN A 53 -18.28 17.57 -2.50
N ASP A 54 -18.91 17.30 -3.65
CA ASP A 54 -19.59 18.30 -4.49
C ASP A 54 -18.69 19.49 -4.86
N CYS A 55 -17.41 19.22 -5.11
CA CYS A 55 -16.47 20.29 -5.38
C CYS A 55 -16.29 20.53 -6.88
N SER A 56 -16.13 21.80 -7.24
CA SER A 56 -15.82 22.20 -8.61
C SER A 56 -14.42 21.70 -9.01
N ALA A 57 -14.15 21.63 -10.33
CA ALA A 57 -12.85 21.22 -10.83
C ALA A 57 -11.69 22.07 -10.25
N THR A 58 -11.92 23.37 -10.07
CA THR A 58 -10.96 24.30 -9.46
C THR A 58 -10.74 23.99 -7.99
N ALA A 59 -11.81 23.78 -7.21
CA ALA A 59 -11.71 23.44 -5.79
C ALA A 59 -11.00 22.11 -5.56
N SER A 60 -11.25 21.12 -6.43
CA SER A 60 -10.54 19.84 -6.43
C SER A 60 -9.03 20.02 -6.67
N LEU A 61 -8.66 20.85 -7.66
CA LEU A 61 -7.26 21.17 -7.94
C LEU A 61 -6.58 21.90 -6.78
N ASP A 62 -7.24 22.89 -6.18
CA ASP A 62 -6.68 23.65 -5.06
C ASP A 62 -6.51 22.78 -3.81
N THR A 63 -7.44 21.84 -3.59
CA THR A 63 -7.31 20.83 -2.54
C THR A 63 -6.09 19.93 -2.77
N ALA A 64 -5.83 19.53 -4.03
CA ALA A 64 -4.66 18.74 -4.37
C ALA A 64 -3.35 19.53 -4.16
N LYS A 65 -3.30 20.80 -4.57
CA LYS A 65 -2.14 21.68 -4.38
C LYS A 65 -1.76 21.87 -2.91
N ALA A 66 -2.74 21.93 -2.01
CA ALA A 66 -2.52 22.13 -0.58
C ALA A 66 -1.75 20.97 0.11
N LEU A 67 -1.73 19.78 -0.48
CA LEU A 67 -1.15 18.57 0.12
C LEU A 67 0.34 18.36 -0.21
N ALA A 68 0.95 19.20 -1.05
CA ALA A 68 2.37 19.19 -1.40
C ALA A 68 2.96 17.77 -1.61
N SER A 69 2.26 16.93 -2.36
CA SER A 69 2.63 15.53 -2.61
C SER A 69 2.69 15.25 -4.11
N ASP A 70 3.61 14.37 -4.51
CA ASP A 70 3.84 14.01 -5.92
C ASP A 70 2.61 13.40 -6.60
N ASN A 71 1.72 12.80 -5.81
CA ASN A 71 0.49 12.17 -6.29
C ASN A 71 -0.61 12.30 -5.23
N VAL A 72 -1.73 12.93 -5.60
CA VAL A 72 -2.89 13.13 -4.73
C VAL A 72 -4.14 12.57 -5.40
N TYR A 73 -4.95 11.83 -4.66
CA TYR A 73 -6.28 11.40 -5.11
C TYR A 73 -7.35 12.26 -4.42
N VAL A 74 -8.15 12.95 -5.21
CA VAL A 74 -9.31 13.70 -4.73
C VAL A 74 -10.55 12.87 -4.99
N VAL A 75 -11.35 12.64 -3.95
CA VAL A 75 -12.56 11.81 -4.01
C VAL A 75 -13.79 12.64 -3.73
N ASP A 76 -14.75 12.56 -4.64
CA ASP A 76 -16.08 13.16 -4.50
C ASP A 76 -17.12 12.05 -4.37
N PHE A 77 -17.65 11.88 -3.16
CA PHE A 77 -18.66 10.86 -2.90
C PHE A 77 -20.06 11.28 -3.36
N VAL A 78 -20.32 12.57 -3.57
CA VAL A 78 -21.62 13.07 -4.05
C VAL A 78 -21.80 12.68 -5.50
N ASN A 79 -20.76 12.88 -6.31
CA ASN A 79 -20.75 12.51 -7.72
C ASN A 79 -20.24 11.09 -7.99
N ALA A 80 -19.86 10.34 -6.94
CA ALA A 80 -19.23 9.03 -7.02
C ALA A 80 -18.02 9.01 -7.96
N THR A 81 -17.17 10.02 -7.85
CA THR A 81 -16.00 10.22 -8.72
C THR A 81 -14.70 10.34 -7.95
N ALA A 82 -13.60 10.00 -8.60
CA ALA A 82 -12.25 10.24 -8.12
C ALA A 82 -11.39 10.82 -9.23
N GLN A 83 -10.49 11.74 -8.86
CA GLN A 83 -9.53 12.38 -9.75
C GLN A 83 -8.13 12.22 -9.18
N LYS A 84 -7.17 11.91 -10.05
CA LYS A 84 -5.74 11.90 -9.69
C LYS A 84 -5.07 13.18 -10.16
N TYR A 85 -4.24 13.72 -9.29
CA TYR A 85 -3.35 14.85 -9.57
C TYR A 85 -1.92 14.44 -9.31
N ILE A 86 -1.00 14.89 -10.16
CA ILE A 86 0.45 14.67 -9.99
C ILE A 86 1.19 16.00 -10.08
N SER A 87 2.37 16.09 -9.48
CA SER A 87 3.31 17.16 -9.80
C SER A 87 4.05 16.85 -11.10
N ASP A 88 4.10 17.82 -12.01
CA ASP A 88 4.97 17.77 -13.19
C ASP A 88 6.43 18.12 -12.82
N ASP A 89 7.35 18.00 -13.78
CA ASP A 89 8.78 18.30 -13.60
C ASP A 89 9.06 19.78 -13.23
N LYS A 90 8.06 20.66 -13.39
CA LYS A 90 8.13 22.09 -13.05
C LYS A 90 7.50 22.39 -11.69
N GLY A 91 6.98 21.37 -10.99
CA GLY A 91 6.29 21.50 -9.71
C GLY A 91 4.83 21.95 -9.82
N ASN A 92 4.23 21.94 -11.01
CA ASN A 92 2.81 22.24 -11.17
C ASN A 92 1.97 21.00 -10.90
N THR A 93 0.89 21.17 -10.13
CA THR A 93 -0.12 20.13 -9.97
C THR A 93 -0.99 20.04 -11.22
N VAL A 94 -0.95 18.91 -11.91
CA VAL A 94 -1.70 18.63 -13.14
C VAL A 94 -2.59 17.41 -12.97
N VAL A 95 -3.68 17.36 -13.74
CA VAL A 95 -4.57 16.20 -13.79
C VAL A 95 -3.84 15.04 -14.46
N ALA A 96 -3.96 13.84 -13.86
CA ALA A 96 -3.41 12.62 -14.41
C ALA A 96 -4.49 11.55 -14.58
N LYS A 97 -4.28 10.67 -15.56
CA LYS A 97 -5.13 9.51 -15.78
C LYS A 97 -5.01 8.54 -14.61
N MET A 98 -6.15 8.07 -14.11
CA MET A 98 -6.20 7.00 -13.12
C MET A 98 -6.14 5.64 -13.80
N SER A 99 -5.33 4.75 -13.24
CA SER A 99 -5.31 3.34 -13.63
C SER A 99 -6.49 2.58 -13.02
N LEU A 100 -6.76 1.38 -13.53
CA LEU A 100 -7.74 0.48 -12.92
C LEU A 100 -7.34 0.11 -11.48
N GLY A 101 -6.04 -0.09 -11.24
CA GLY A 101 -5.53 -0.37 -9.89
C GLY A 101 -5.79 0.79 -8.92
N ASP A 102 -5.64 2.03 -9.39
CA ASP A 102 -5.92 3.22 -8.57
C ASP A 102 -7.38 3.24 -8.09
N ILE A 103 -8.33 3.05 -9.00
CA ILE A 103 -9.76 3.13 -8.67
C ILE A 103 -10.22 1.91 -7.86
N THR A 104 -9.70 0.70 -8.14
CA THR A 104 -9.98 -0.49 -7.34
C THR A 104 -9.49 -0.31 -5.91
N ARG A 105 -8.28 0.23 -5.73
CA ARG A 105 -7.73 0.51 -4.40
C ARG A 105 -8.57 1.53 -3.64
N LEU A 106 -8.98 2.63 -4.28
CA LEU A 106 -9.84 3.63 -3.62
C LEU A 106 -11.20 3.05 -3.23
N ASN A 107 -11.79 2.21 -4.08
CA ASN A 107 -13.04 1.53 -3.75
C ASN A 107 -12.89 0.56 -2.57
N GLN A 108 -11.78 -0.18 -2.49
CA GLN A 108 -11.47 -1.01 -1.33
C GLN A 108 -11.26 -0.17 -0.06
N GLN A 109 -10.54 0.95 -0.17
CA GLN A 109 -10.28 1.86 0.95
C GLN A 109 -11.56 2.49 1.52
N PHE A 110 -12.57 2.71 0.67
CA PHE A 110 -13.84 3.33 1.05
C PHE A 110 -15.05 2.38 0.97
N ASP A 111 -14.83 1.07 1.00
CA ASP A 111 -15.88 0.06 0.87
C ASP A 111 -17.01 0.24 1.92
N TYR A 112 -16.64 0.68 3.13
CA TYR A 112 -17.60 1.02 4.20
C TYR A 112 -18.66 2.06 3.82
N ARG A 113 -18.40 2.90 2.79
CA ARG A 113 -19.35 3.91 2.29
C ARG A 113 -20.39 3.36 1.33
N LYS A 114 -20.24 2.10 0.88
CA LYS A 114 -21.15 1.44 -0.07
C LYS A 114 -21.36 2.24 -1.36
N THR A 115 -20.41 3.10 -1.71
CA THR A 115 -20.43 3.96 -2.90
C THR A 115 -19.29 3.55 -3.79
N HIS A 116 -19.57 3.22 -5.06
CA HIS A 116 -18.55 2.81 -6.00
C HIS A 116 -18.05 4.02 -6.82
N LEU A 117 -16.82 4.42 -6.55
CA LEU A 117 -16.15 5.54 -7.20
C LEU A 117 -15.77 5.18 -8.65
N ARG A 118 -15.91 6.16 -9.54
CA ARG A 118 -15.48 6.11 -10.94
C ARG A 118 -14.33 7.09 -11.18
N ALA A 119 -13.37 6.70 -12.01
CA ALA A 119 -12.28 7.58 -12.40
C ALA A 119 -12.77 8.68 -13.36
N LEU A 120 -12.48 9.93 -13.03
CA LEU A 120 -12.58 11.05 -13.97
C LEU A 120 -11.28 11.12 -14.76
N ASN A 121 -11.29 10.54 -15.96
CA ASN A 121 -10.19 10.66 -16.91
C ASN A 121 -10.60 11.70 -17.96
N ARG A 122 -10.54 12.98 -17.60
CA ARG A 122 -10.79 14.10 -18.52
C ARG A 122 -9.48 14.74 -18.94
#